data_AF-A0A8B5X5Z8-F1
#
_entry.id   AF-A0A8B5X5Z8-F1
#
_cell.length_a   1.000
_cell.length_b   1.000
_cell.length_c   1.000
_cell.angle_alpha   90.00
_cell.angle_beta   90.00
_cell.angle_gamma   90.00
#
_symmetry.space_group_name_H-M   'P 1'
#
loop_
_entity.id
_entity.type
_entity.pdbx_description
1 polymer ?
#
loop_
_entity_poly.entity_id
_entity_poly.type
_entity_poly.pdbx_seq_one_letter_code
_entity_poly.pdbx_strand_id
1 'polypeptide(L)'
;MNDAEAAAVIENLQRAVIATHPGPIRRAFSALVVRDVRDIRHRAEQDLARIDRAMLDALRQADDDPQHRLTLDVFQTSVLEPLQDKPAAVEPAVVHDIETWIEANAAAVASANLRIMEAALPDEAPPQAHRSLIEFHQHVDFAACEAEQQAALQRIWSAIEARIAALLADAPKAS
;
A
#
# COMPACT_ATOMS: atom_id res chain seq x y z
N MET A 1 -11.08 6.34 9.13
CA MET A 1 -9.90 7.09 9.59
C MET A 1 -9.43 7.94 8.44
N ASN A 2 -9.16 9.22 8.67
CA ASN A 2 -8.58 10.11 7.65
C ASN A 2 -7.03 10.21 7.80
N ASP A 3 -6.36 10.83 6.84
CA ASP A 3 -4.90 10.93 6.79
C ASP A 3 -4.29 11.63 8.01
N ALA A 4 -4.94 12.66 8.54
CA ALA A 4 -4.46 13.41 9.70
C ALA A 4 -4.56 12.57 10.99
N GLU A 5 -5.68 11.84 11.15
CA GLU A 5 -5.85 10.87 12.23
C GLU A 5 -4.83 9.73 12.15
N ALA A 6 -4.59 9.20 10.95
CA ALA A 6 -3.61 8.14 10.74
C ALA A 6 -2.19 8.62 11.06
N ALA A 7 -1.82 9.82 10.61
CA ALA A 7 -0.52 10.42 10.92
C ALA A 7 -0.32 10.57 12.43
N ALA A 8 -1.32 11.07 13.17
CA ALA A 8 -1.24 11.21 14.61
C ALA A 8 -1.12 9.87 15.35
N VAL A 9 -1.76 8.81 14.85
CA VAL A 9 -1.63 7.44 15.40
C VAL A 9 -0.22 6.90 15.14
N ILE A 10 0.33 7.09 13.94
CA ILE A 10 1.67 6.64 13.58
C ILE A 10 2.76 7.38 14.36
N GLU A 11 2.62 8.70 14.55
CA GLU A 11 3.54 9.50 15.37
C GLU A 11 3.56 9.01 16.83
N ASN A 12 2.45 8.42 17.28
CA ASN A 12 2.28 7.84 18.62
C ASN A 12 2.23 6.31 18.60
N LEU A 13 2.82 5.66 17.58
CA LEU A 13 2.66 4.23 17.34
C LEU A 13 3.03 3.39 18.56
N GLN A 14 4.16 3.70 19.19
CA GLN A 14 4.61 3.04 20.42
C GLN A 14 3.52 3.09 21.51
N ARG A 15 2.90 4.24 21.76
CA ARG A 15 1.80 4.36 22.74
C ARG A 15 0.56 3.56 22.34
N ALA A 16 0.27 3.47 21.04
CA ALA A 16 -0.86 2.71 20.53
C ALA A 16 -0.67 1.20 20.69
N VAL A 17 0.57 0.68 20.55
CA VAL A 17 0.86 -0.76 20.65
C VAL A 17 1.16 -1.22 22.09
N ILE A 18 1.70 -0.34 22.96
CA ILE A 18 1.95 -0.63 24.39
C ILE A 18 0.68 -0.93 25.17
N ALA A 19 -0.45 -0.39 24.74
CA ALA A 19 -1.72 -0.64 25.43
C ALA A 19 -2.13 -2.13 25.40
N THR A 20 -1.48 -2.98 24.58
CA THR A 20 -1.71 -4.44 24.44
C THR A 20 -3.19 -4.80 24.50
N HIS A 21 -4.02 -3.97 23.87
CA HIS A 21 -5.45 -4.13 23.78
C HIS A 21 -5.85 -4.25 22.30
N PRO A 22 -6.81 -5.13 21.95
CA PRO A 22 -7.18 -5.37 20.55
C PRO A 22 -7.59 -4.09 19.80
N GLY A 23 -8.30 -3.17 20.45
CA GLY A 23 -8.78 -1.92 19.83
C GLY A 23 -7.64 -0.99 19.38
N PRO A 24 -6.73 -0.57 20.28
CA PRO A 24 -5.55 0.23 19.94
C PRO A 24 -4.63 -0.43 18.89
N ILE A 25 -4.37 -1.73 19.00
CA ILE A 25 -3.58 -2.49 18.01
C ILE A 25 -4.25 -2.42 16.64
N ARG A 26 -5.56 -2.69 16.56
CA ARG A 26 -6.30 -2.60 15.29
C ARG A 26 -6.25 -1.20 14.70
N ARG A 27 -6.42 -0.17 15.54
CA ARG A 27 -6.35 1.23 15.11
C ARG A 27 -4.97 1.62 14.58
N ALA A 28 -3.90 1.15 15.23
CA ALA A 28 -2.53 1.35 14.76
C ALA A 28 -2.28 0.69 13.40
N PHE A 29 -2.78 -0.54 13.22
CA PHE A 29 -2.70 -1.22 11.93
C PHE A 29 -3.46 -0.44 10.84
N SER A 30 -4.70 -0.03 11.08
CA SER A 30 -5.49 0.76 10.13
C SER A 30 -4.82 2.09 9.76
N ALA A 31 -4.09 2.72 10.69
CA ALA A 31 -3.32 3.93 10.40
C ALA A 31 -2.18 3.66 9.40
N LEU A 32 -1.47 2.54 9.55
CA LEU A 32 -0.44 2.11 8.59
C LEU A 32 -1.04 1.81 7.21
N VAL A 33 -2.21 1.15 7.15
CA VAL A 33 -2.93 0.90 5.88
C VAL A 33 -3.30 2.22 5.19
N VAL A 34 -3.78 3.21 5.95
CA VAL A 34 -4.09 4.55 5.40
C VAL A 34 -2.84 5.23 4.84
N ARG A 35 -1.70 5.14 5.56
CA ARG A 35 -0.42 5.64 5.06
C ARG A 35 -0.04 4.99 3.73
N ASP A 36 -0.19 3.68 3.61
CA ASP A 36 0.15 2.95 2.39
C ASP A 36 -0.69 3.42 1.21
N VAL A 37 -2.00 3.50 1.39
CA VAL A 37 -2.93 3.99 0.36
C VAL A 37 -2.58 5.41 -0.06
N ARG A 38 -2.25 6.28 0.90
CA ARG A 38 -1.86 7.67 0.63
C ARG A 38 -0.56 7.73 -0.18
N ASP A 39 0.45 6.98 0.23
CA ASP A 39 1.77 7.00 -0.40
C ASP A 39 1.69 6.41 -1.83
N ILE A 40 0.94 5.32 -2.03
CA ILE A 40 0.63 4.75 -3.36
C ILE A 40 -0.08 5.79 -4.24
N ARG A 41 -1.17 6.39 -3.74
CA ARG A 41 -1.93 7.41 -4.49
C ARG A 41 -1.04 8.57 -4.90
N HIS A 42 -0.25 9.09 -3.97
CA HIS A 42 0.60 10.25 -4.22
C HIS A 42 1.60 9.98 -5.34
N ARG A 43 2.24 8.80 -5.34
CA ARG A 43 3.19 8.41 -6.38
C ARG A 43 2.51 8.17 -7.73
N ALA A 44 1.36 7.50 -7.73
CA ALA A 44 0.57 7.32 -8.96
C ALA A 44 0.19 8.67 -9.59
N GLU A 45 -0.31 9.63 -8.80
CA GLU A 45 -0.65 10.96 -9.31
C GLU A 45 0.58 11.75 -9.79
N GLN A 46 1.73 11.62 -9.11
CA GLN A 46 2.98 12.23 -9.57
C GLN A 46 3.41 11.69 -10.94
N ASP A 47 3.29 10.39 -11.16
CA ASP A 47 3.64 9.79 -12.43
C ASP A 47 2.64 10.14 -13.53
N LEU A 48 1.34 10.04 -13.24
CA LEU A 48 0.31 10.44 -14.19
C LEU A 48 0.40 11.92 -14.58
N ALA A 49 0.83 12.80 -13.67
CA ALA A 49 1.02 14.22 -13.95
C ALA A 49 2.22 14.52 -14.86
N ARG A 50 3.20 13.59 -14.98
CA ARG A 50 4.34 13.73 -15.89
C ARG A 50 3.99 13.35 -17.33
N ILE A 51 2.83 12.75 -17.54
CA ILE A 51 2.39 12.28 -18.84
C ILE A 51 1.87 13.47 -19.64
N ASP A 52 2.71 13.95 -20.57
CA ASP A 52 2.31 14.97 -21.52
C ASP A 52 1.68 14.36 -22.78
N ARG A 53 1.20 15.24 -23.66
CA ARG A 53 0.55 14.83 -24.90
C ARG A 53 1.48 14.11 -25.86
N ALA A 54 2.75 14.49 -25.92
CA ALA A 54 3.72 13.82 -26.80
C ALA A 54 3.95 12.38 -26.34
N MET A 55 3.98 12.14 -25.02
CA MET A 55 4.08 10.80 -24.45
C MET A 55 2.82 9.96 -24.70
N LEU A 56 1.63 10.56 -24.60
CA LEU A 56 0.37 9.87 -24.94
C LEU A 56 0.29 9.50 -26.43
N ASP A 57 0.71 10.39 -27.32
CA ASP A 57 0.74 10.13 -28.75
C ASP A 57 1.78 9.05 -29.10
N ALA A 58 2.94 9.05 -28.45
CA ALA A 58 3.94 7.99 -28.59
C ALA A 58 3.44 6.62 -28.09
N LEU A 59 2.72 6.58 -26.95
CA LEU A 59 2.11 5.36 -26.44
C LEU A 59 1.09 4.78 -27.44
N ARG A 60 0.28 5.63 -28.07
CA ARG A 60 -0.73 5.22 -29.07
C ARG A 60 -0.14 4.73 -30.39
N GLN A 61 1.08 5.14 -30.72
CA GLN A 61 1.79 4.71 -31.92
C GLN A 61 2.59 3.43 -31.70
N ALA A 62 2.75 2.97 -30.45
CA ALA A 62 3.36 1.68 -30.15
C ALA A 62 2.40 0.53 -30.50
N ASP A 63 2.96 -0.66 -30.79
CA ASP A 63 2.19 -1.87 -31.08
C ASP A 63 1.45 -2.44 -29.85
N ASP A 64 1.81 -1.98 -28.64
CA ASP A 64 1.20 -2.41 -27.37
C ASP A 64 -0.03 -1.57 -27.03
N ASP A 65 -1.00 -2.17 -26.31
CA ASP A 65 -2.14 -1.44 -25.76
C ASP A 65 -1.68 -0.32 -24.79
N PRO A 66 -1.94 0.97 -25.10
CA PRO A 66 -1.53 2.10 -24.26
C PRO A 66 -2.06 2.00 -22.83
N GLN A 67 -3.28 1.45 -22.66
CA GLN A 67 -3.86 1.27 -21.34
C GLN A 67 -3.09 0.22 -20.56
N HIS A 68 -2.87 -0.96 -21.13
CA HIS A 68 -2.12 -2.03 -20.48
C HIS A 68 -0.72 -1.59 -20.08
N ARG A 69 0.03 -0.95 -20.99
CA ARG A 69 1.38 -0.47 -20.72
C ARG A 69 1.41 0.55 -19.59
N LEU A 70 0.54 1.56 -19.64
CA LEU A 70 0.52 2.60 -18.62
C LEU A 70 0.09 2.04 -17.24
N THR A 71 -0.80 1.06 -17.25
CA THR A 71 -1.24 0.33 -16.07
C THR A 71 -0.06 -0.39 -15.39
N LEU A 72 0.76 -1.11 -16.15
CA LEU A 72 1.96 -1.77 -15.61
C LEU A 72 3.02 -0.77 -15.12
N ASP A 73 3.30 0.27 -15.91
CA ASP A 73 4.30 1.29 -15.55
C ASP A 73 3.92 2.00 -14.24
N VAL A 74 2.65 2.44 -14.11
CA VAL A 74 2.17 3.10 -12.89
C VAL A 74 2.11 2.12 -11.71
N PHE A 75 1.78 0.85 -11.92
CA PHE A 75 1.81 -0.15 -10.85
C PHE A 75 3.22 -0.34 -10.30
N GLN A 76 4.21 -0.45 -11.19
CA GLN A 76 5.61 -0.60 -10.82
C GLN A 76 6.08 0.52 -9.90
N THR A 77 5.81 1.77 -10.25
CA THR A 77 6.33 2.94 -9.53
C THR A 77 5.51 3.29 -8.29
N SER A 78 4.20 3.09 -8.33
CA SER A 78 3.30 3.50 -7.25
C SER A 78 3.07 2.40 -6.20
N VAL A 79 3.19 1.13 -6.57
CA VAL A 79 2.95 -0.01 -5.66
C VAL A 79 4.21 -0.82 -5.40
N LEU A 80 4.94 -1.25 -6.44
CA LEU A 80 6.08 -2.15 -6.24
C LEU A 80 7.29 -1.45 -5.63
N GLU A 81 7.75 -0.32 -6.19
CA GLU A 81 8.90 0.42 -5.68
C GLU A 81 8.76 0.81 -4.20
N PRO A 82 7.63 1.37 -3.72
CA PRO A 82 7.50 1.74 -2.30
C PRO A 82 7.47 0.54 -1.36
N LEU A 83 7.05 -0.63 -1.84
CA LEU A 83 7.06 -1.86 -1.06
C LEU A 83 8.47 -2.46 -0.94
N GLN A 84 9.43 -2.09 -1.80
CA GLN A 84 10.84 -2.48 -1.64
C GLN A 84 11.50 -1.80 -0.44
N ASP A 85 11.04 -0.59 -0.07
CA ASP A 85 11.49 0.12 1.12
C ASP A 85 10.92 -0.48 2.43
N LYS A 86 9.99 -1.42 2.32
CA LYS A 86 9.39 -2.15 3.44
C LYS A 86 9.98 -3.55 3.56
N PRO A 87 9.98 -4.15 4.77
CA PRO A 87 10.37 -5.54 4.98
C PRO A 87 9.28 -6.52 4.50
N ALA A 88 8.65 -6.25 3.36
CA ALA A 88 7.62 -7.07 2.74
C ALA A 88 8.26 -8.03 1.73
N ALA A 89 8.05 -9.33 1.90
CA ALA A 89 8.50 -10.34 0.95
C ALA A 89 7.42 -10.52 -0.14
N VAL A 90 7.39 -9.58 -1.08
CA VAL A 90 6.42 -9.54 -2.19
C VAL A 90 7.08 -9.97 -3.49
N GLU A 91 6.28 -10.45 -4.44
CA GLU A 91 6.74 -10.73 -5.79
C GLU A 91 7.19 -9.42 -6.48
N PRO A 92 8.40 -9.36 -7.05
CA PRO A 92 9.02 -8.09 -7.46
C PRO A 92 8.50 -7.52 -8.79
N ALA A 93 7.59 -8.23 -9.47
CA ALA A 93 7.06 -7.84 -10.77
C ALA A 93 5.60 -8.33 -10.93
N VAL A 94 4.87 -7.70 -11.84
CA VAL A 94 3.56 -8.18 -12.33
C VAL A 94 3.70 -8.56 -13.79
N VAL A 95 3.31 -9.79 -14.12
CA VAL A 95 3.47 -10.29 -15.50
C VAL A 95 2.16 -10.17 -16.29
N HIS A 96 1.00 -10.44 -15.68
CA HIS A 96 -0.26 -10.54 -16.43
C HIS A 96 -1.49 -9.95 -15.73
N ASP A 97 -1.57 -10.03 -14.39
CA ASP A 97 -2.76 -9.63 -13.66
C ASP A 97 -2.41 -9.02 -12.30
N ILE A 98 -2.79 -7.74 -12.13
CA ILE A 98 -2.53 -6.97 -10.92
C ILE A 98 -3.48 -7.36 -9.79
N GLU A 99 -4.72 -7.74 -10.09
CA GLU A 99 -5.67 -8.18 -9.07
C GLU A 99 -5.16 -9.46 -8.41
N THR A 100 -4.80 -10.46 -9.23
CA THR A 100 -4.15 -11.70 -8.77
C THR A 100 -2.86 -11.40 -8.00
N TRP A 101 -2.05 -10.44 -8.45
CA TRP A 101 -0.84 -10.04 -7.71
C TRP A 101 -1.19 -9.49 -6.33
N ILE A 102 -2.18 -8.59 -6.22
CA ILE A 102 -2.60 -8.02 -4.93
C ILE A 102 -3.10 -9.11 -3.99
N GLU A 103 -3.92 -10.05 -4.49
CA GLU A 103 -4.40 -11.19 -3.70
C GLU A 103 -3.25 -12.05 -3.17
N ALA A 104 -2.26 -12.35 -4.01
CA ALA A 104 -1.10 -13.16 -3.63
C ALA A 104 -0.17 -12.44 -2.62
N ASN A 105 -0.12 -11.11 -2.63
CA ASN A 105 0.89 -10.34 -1.90
C ASN A 105 0.33 -9.55 -0.70
N ALA A 106 -0.99 -9.39 -0.56
CA ALA A 106 -1.60 -8.61 0.53
C ALA A 106 -1.18 -9.09 1.93
N ALA A 107 -1.08 -10.41 2.13
CA ALA A 107 -0.63 -11.01 3.39
C ALA A 107 0.82 -10.60 3.76
N ALA A 108 1.71 -10.54 2.76
CA ALA A 108 3.09 -10.12 2.97
C ALA A 108 3.18 -8.63 3.32
N VAL A 109 2.36 -7.79 2.68
CA VAL A 109 2.28 -6.35 2.99
C VAL A 109 1.70 -6.12 4.39
N ALA A 110 0.64 -6.85 4.76
CA ALA A 110 0.07 -6.79 6.11
C ALA A 110 1.09 -7.22 7.17
N SER A 111 1.83 -8.29 6.89
CA SER A 111 2.92 -8.76 7.77
C SER A 111 4.02 -7.72 7.94
N ALA A 112 4.36 -6.96 6.89
CA ALA A 112 5.34 -5.87 7.01
C ALA A 112 4.82 -4.72 7.91
N ASN A 113 3.53 -4.37 7.83
CA ASN A 113 2.93 -3.38 8.72
C ASN A 113 2.90 -3.87 10.18
N LEU A 114 2.64 -5.16 10.42
CA LEU A 114 2.73 -5.76 11.75
C LEU A 114 4.16 -5.75 12.29
N ARG A 115 5.17 -6.03 11.47
CA ARG A 115 6.58 -5.89 11.87
C ARG A 115 6.96 -4.46 12.26
N ILE A 116 6.41 -3.45 11.60
CA ILE A 116 6.58 -2.04 11.99
C ILE A 116 5.99 -1.79 13.37
N MET A 117 4.81 -2.36 13.67
CA MET A 117 4.17 -2.27 14.98
C MET A 117 4.96 -2.99 16.06
N GLU A 118 5.47 -4.20 15.77
CA GLU A 118 6.33 -4.97 16.68
C GLU A 118 7.63 -4.22 17.00
N ALA A 119 8.26 -3.63 15.99
CA ALA A 119 9.48 -2.83 16.16
C ALA A 119 9.25 -1.54 16.97
N ALA A 120 8.00 -1.10 17.13
CA ALA A 120 7.63 0.03 17.97
C ALA A 120 7.34 -0.34 19.43
N LEU A 121 7.36 -1.63 19.79
CA LEU A 121 7.26 -2.07 21.18
C LEU A 121 8.45 -1.54 21.99
N PRO A 122 8.26 -1.24 23.29
CA PRO A 122 9.31 -0.70 24.13
C PRO A 122 10.50 -1.66 24.23
N ASP A 123 11.70 -1.09 24.17
CA ASP A 123 12.95 -1.82 24.34
C ASP A 123 13.14 -2.13 25.84
N GLU A 124 12.46 -3.17 26.32
CA GLU A 124 12.48 -3.59 27.71
C GLU A 124 13.61 -4.60 27.96
N ALA A 125 14.11 -4.67 29.20
CA ALA A 125 15.04 -5.72 29.58
C ALA A 125 14.35 -7.11 29.43
N PRO A 126 15.06 -8.16 28.98
CA PRO A 126 14.55 -9.53 29.14
C PRO A 126 14.26 -9.78 30.62
N PRO A 127 13.08 -10.30 31.04
CA PRO A 127 12.04 -11.02 30.30
C PRO A 127 10.79 -10.21 29.91
N GLN A 128 10.74 -8.90 30.21
CA GLN A 128 9.55 -8.06 29.99
C GLN A 128 9.29 -7.86 28.48
N ALA A 129 10.36 -7.67 27.69
CA ALA A 129 10.25 -7.61 26.23
C ALA A 129 9.60 -8.85 25.61
N HIS A 130 9.90 -10.05 26.14
CA HIS A 130 9.28 -11.30 25.67
C HIS A 130 7.78 -11.32 25.99
N ARG A 131 7.39 -10.82 27.15
CA ARG A 131 5.99 -10.77 27.57
C ARG A 131 5.19 -9.78 26.70
N SER A 132 5.74 -8.59 26.47
CA SER A 132 5.13 -7.54 25.65
C SER A 132 4.90 -8.01 24.21
N LEU A 133 5.83 -8.78 23.64
CA LEU A 133 5.68 -9.38 22.30
C LEU A 133 4.59 -10.47 22.26
N ILE A 134 4.56 -11.36 23.27
CA ILE A 134 3.52 -12.40 23.37
C ILE A 134 2.13 -11.77 23.50
N GLU A 135 1.97 -10.78 24.38
CA GLU A 135 0.71 -10.08 24.60
C GLU A 135 0.26 -9.34 23.32
N PHE A 136 1.19 -8.73 22.59
CA PHE A 136 0.90 -8.15 21.28
C PHE A 136 0.34 -9.20 20.30
N HIS A 137 1.05 -10.32 20.09
CA HIS A 137 0.61 -11.37 19.17
C HIS A 137 -0.72 -12.02 19.57
N GLN A 138 -1.03 -12.13 20.87
CA GLN A 138 -2.32 -12.64 21.34
C GLN A 138 -3.50 -11.74 20.98
N HIS A 139 -3.25 -10.45 20.73
CA HIS A 139 -4.29 -9.46 20.44
C HIS A 139 -4.33 -9.01 18.98
N VAL A 140 -3.40 -9.49 18.15
CA VAL A 140 -3.44 -9.29 16.70
C VAL A 140 -4.40 -10.31 16.06
N ASP A 141 -5.43 -9.79 15.40
CA ASP A 141 -6.23 -10.57 14.45
C ASP A 141 -5.57 -10.48 13.06
N PHE A 142 -4.69 -11.44 12.76
CA PHE A 142 -3.95 -11.47 11.50
C PHE A 142 -4.86 -11.54 10.28
N ALA A 143 -5.92 -12.36 10.32
CA ALA A 143 -6.84 -12.52 9.20
C ALA A 143 -7.59 -11.21 8.91
N ALA A 144 -8.03 -10.50 9.96
CA ALA A 144 -8.66 -9.19 9.78
C ALA A 144 -7.67 -8.15 9.25
N CYS A 145 -6.39 -8.20 9.64
CA CYS A 145 -5.34 -7.30 9.16
C CYS A 145 -5.03 -7.51 7.67
N GLU A 146 -4.89 -8.77 7.26
CA GLU A 146 -4.73 -9.16 5.86
C GLU A 146 -5.92 -8.70 5.01
N ALA A 147 -7.14 -9.01 5.44
CA ALA A 147 -8.36 -8.62 4.72
C ALA A 147 -8.48 -7.09 4.57
N GLU A 148 -8.12 -6.31 5.59
CA GLU A 148 -8.11 -4.85 5.49
C GLU A 148 -7.05 -4.35 4.50
N GLN A 149 -5.83 -4.90 4.56
CA GLN A 149 -4.75 -4.54 3.65
C GLN A 149 -5.12 -4.86 2.20
N GLN A 150 -5.65 -6.06 1.93
CA GLN A 150 -6.09 -6.47 0.60
C GLN A 150 -7.18 -5.54 0.07
N ALA A 151 -8.23 -5.31 0.86
CA ALA A 151 -9.34 -4.44 0.45
C ALA A 151 -8.88 -2.99 0.20
N ALA A 152 -7.89 -2.51 0.96
CA ALA A 152 -7.31 -1.19 0.76
C ALA A 152 -6.50 -1.11 -0.54
N LEU A 153 -5.64 -2.10 -0.81
CA LEU A 153 -4.84 -2.19 -2.04
C LEU A 153 -5.72 -2.30 -3.29
N GLN A 154 -6.72 -3.20 -3.28
CA GLN A 154 -7.69 -3.34 -4.37
C GLN A 154 -8.42 -2.01 -4.63
N ARG A 155 -8.95 -1.37 -3.57
CA ARG A 155 -9.70 -0.12 -3.72
C ARG A 155 -8.85 1.01 -4.28
N ILE A 156 -7.61 1.18 -3.81
CA ILE A 156 -6.75 2.25 -4.33
C ILE A 156 -6.35 1.96 -5.77
N TRP A 157 -6.07 0.69 -6.09
CA TRP A 157 -5.69 0.31 -7.44
C TRP A 157 -6.81 0.56 -8.45
N SER A 158 -8.04 0.14 -8.17
CA SER A 158 -9.17 0.43 -9.05
C SER A 158 -9.40 1.92 -9.28
N ALA A 159 -9.10 2.77 -8.29
CA ALA A 159 -9.18 4.22 -8.45
C ALA A 159 -8.08 4.76 -9.39
N ILE A 160 -6.87 4.20 -9.33
CA ILE A 160 -5.76 4.55 -10.22
C ILE A 160 -6.04 4.10 -11.65
N GLU A 161 -6.58 2.88 -11.84
CA GLU A 161 -6.99 2.39 -13.16
C GLU A 161 -8.06 3.28 -13.81
N ALA A 162 -9.06 3.71 -13.02
CA ALA A 162 -10.07 4.66 -13.50
C ALA A 162 -9.44 6.00 -13.91
N ARG A 163 -8.42 6.46 -13.18
CA ARG A 163 -7.68 7.69 -13.50
C ARG A 163 -6.86 7.56 -14.79
N ILE A 164 -6.21 6.42 -15.00
CA ILE A 164 -5.50 6.06 -16.24
C ILE A 164 -6.46 6.06 -17.43
N ALA A 165 -7.61 5.39 -17.29
CA ALA A 165 -8.62 5.34 -18.34
C ALA A 165 -9.13 6.74 -18.72
N ALA A 166 -9.39 7.61 -17.73
CA ALA A 166 -9.79 8.99 -17.97
C ALA A 166 -8.71 9.79 -18.71
N LEU A 167 -7.44 9.65 -18.32
CA LEU A 167 -6.32 10.32 -18.99
C LEU A 167 -6.22 9.94 -20.47
N LEU A 168 -6.38 8.65 -20.79
CA LEU A 168 -6.31 8.15 -22.16
C LEU A 168 -7.51 8.58 -23.02
N ALA A 169 -8.70 8.73 -22.40
CA ALA A 169 -9.91 9.20 -23.07
C ALA A 169 -9.88 10.71 -23.38
N ASP A 170 -9.35 11.52 -22.46
CA ASP A 170 -9.31 12.98 -22.59
C ASP A 170 -8.29 13.48 -23.63
N ALA A 171 -7.30 12.66 -24.00
CA ALA A 171 -6.37 13.03 -25.04
C ALA A 171 -7.05 12.94 -26.43
N PRO A 172 -7.25 14.06 -27.14
CA PRO A 172 -7.94 14.05 -28.43
C PRO A 172 -7.21 13.15 -29.44
N LYS A 173 -7.98 12.45 -30.28
CA LYS A 173 -7.43 11.62 -31.36
C LYS A 173 -6.71 12.54 -32.34
N ALA A 174 -5.45 12.22 -32.67
CA ALA A 174 -4.75 12.91 -33.75
C ALA A 174 -5.62 12.82 -35.02
N SER A 175 -5.97 13.99 -35.56
CA SER A 175 -6.72 14.15 -36.81
C SER A 175 -5.79 14.03 -38.01
#